data_AF-A0A0D9NW89-F1
#
_entry.id   AF-A0A0D9NW89-F1
#
_cell.length_a   1.000
_cell.length_b   1.000
_cell.length_c   1.000
_cell.angle_alpha   90.00
_cell.angle_beta   90.00
_cell.angle_gamma   90.00
#
_symmetry.space_group_name_H-M   'P 1'
#
loop_
_entity.id
_entity.type
_entity.pdbx_description
1 polymer ?
#
loop_
_entity_poly.entity_id
_entity_poly.type
_entity_poly.pdbx_seq_one_letter_code
_entity_poly.pdbx_strand_id
1 'polypeptide(L)'
;MASKDGYSWTKADGLRAGIPCLGAIQPASNITDTDIEYDVIVVGAGYSGLTAARDTSVAGLKVLLLEARDRIGGRSWSSNIEGYPYEMGGTWVYWGQATVWREIARYGMQDELEISHDFSRGINRFLLAGAEGTQSLTHDQE
;
A
#
# COMPACT_ATOMS: atom_id res chain seq x y z
N MET A 1 10.16 8.04 -6.71
CA MET A 1 9.81 8.14 -8.15
C MET A 1 8.30 8.29 -8.27
N ALA A 2 7.76 8.66 -9.43
CA ALA A 2 6.30 8.77 -9.63
C ALA A 2 5.76 7.54 -10.37
N SER A 3 4.56 7.10 -9.99
CA SER A 3 3.77 6.17 -10.80
C SER A 3 2.83 6.96 -11.69
N LYS A 4 2.41 6.38 -12.82
CA LYS A 4 1.30 6.87 -13.66
C LYS A 4 -0.05 6.77 -12.94
N ASP A 5 -0.14 5.94 -11.90
CA ASP A 5 -1.35 5.79 -11.10
C ASP A 5 -1.52 6.93 -10.09
N GLY A 6 -2.76 7.07 -9.59
CA GLY A 6 -3.12 8.01 -8.54
C GLY A 6 -3.36 9.42 -9.07
N TYR A 7 -3.98 10.23 -8.21
CA TYR A 7 -4.28 11.63 -8.49
C TYR A 7 -4.01 12.47 -7.25
N SER A 8 -3.55 13.69 -7.46
CA SER A 8 -3.49 14.72 -6.41
C SER A 8 -4.24 15.96 -6.87
N TRP A 9 -4.82 16.69 -5.92
CA TRP A 9 -5.46 17.96 -6.19
C TRP A 9 -5.05 18.98 -5.14
N THR A 10 -4.63 20.16 -5.57
CA THR A 10 -4.46 21.33 -4.71
C THR A 10 -5.15 22.53 -5.33
N LYS A 11 -5.48 23.54 -4.52
CA LYS A 11 -6.06 24.79 -5.02
C LYS A 11 -5.16 25.49 -6.05
N ALA A 12 -3.83 25.37 -5.91
CA ALA A 12 -2.86 26.00 -6.79
C ALA A 12 -2.63 25.20 -8.09
N ASP A 13 -2.63 23.87 -7.99
CA ASP A 13 -2.15 22.98 -9.05
C ASP A 13 -3.27 22.32 -9.85
N GLY A 14 -4.51 22.37 -9.36
CA GLY A 14 -5.63 21.63 -9.94
C GLY A 14 -5.46 20.12 -9.79
N LEU A 15 -6.25 19.34 -10.55
CA LEU A 15 -6.16 17.88 -10.56
C LEU A 15 -4.97 17.45 -11.42
N ARG A 16 -4.07 16.65 -10.86
CA ARG A 16 -2.92 16.06 -11.55
C ARG A 16 -2.96 14.56 -11.45
N ALA A 17 -2.66 13.88 -12.56
CA ALA A 17 -2.47 12.44 -12.61
C ALA A 17 -1.01 12.09 -12.28
N GLY A 18 -0.81 10.96 -11.62
CA GLY A 18 0.50 10.46 -11.23
C GLY A 18 0.99 11.09 -9.93
N ILE A 19 1.37 10.24 -8.99
CA ILE A 19 1.86 10.64 -7.66
C ILE A 19 3.11 9.86 -7.28
N PRO A 20 3.93 10.37 -6.33
CA PRO A 20 5.10 9.65 -5.84
C PRO A 20 4.72 8.24 -5.35
N CYS A 21 5.51 7.24 -5.67
CA CYS A 21 5.31 5.87 -5.23
C CYS A 21 6.67 5.22 -4.99
N LEU A 22 6.87 4.65 -3.79
CA LEU A 22 8.05 3.85 -3.50
C LEU A 22 8.04 2.54 -4.31
N GLY A 23 6.85 2.00 -4.57
CA GLY A 23 6.67 0.79 -5.37
C GLY A 23 6.95 0.95 -6.87
N ALA A 24 7.20 2.17 -7.37
CA ALA A 24 7.57 2.37 -8.77
C ALA A 24 8.94 1.73 -9.07
N ILE A 25 9.03 0.94 -10.13
CA ILE A 25 10.24 0.16 -10.46
C ILE A 25 10.99 0.80 -11.63
N GLN A 26 12.27 1.09 -11.40
CA GLN A 26 13.20 1.56 -12.44
C GLN A 26 14.58 0.91 -12.28
N PRO A 27 15.21 0.42 -13.36
CA PRO A 27 14.64 0.31 -14.72
C PRO A 27 13.42 -0.63 -14.76
N ALA A 28 12.51 -0.41 -15.70
CA ALA A 28 11.25 -1.17 -15.79
C ALA A 28 11.43 -2.67 -16.11
N SER A 29 12.61 -3.05 -16.61
CA SER A 29 13.02 -4.43 -16.84
C SER A 29 14.51 -4.57 -16.58
N ASN A 30 14.92 -5.72 -16.05
CA ASN A 30 16.31 -6.15 -15.96
C ASN A 30 16.61 -7.32 -16.93
N ILE A 31 15.66 -7.66 -17.80
CA ILE A 31 15.81 -8.71 -18.81
C ILE A 31 16.59 -8.15 -19.99
N THR A 32 17.71 -8.78 -20.31
CA THR A 32 18.57 -8.41 -21.44
C THR A 32 18.48 -9.40 -22.60
N ASP A 33 17.98 -10.61 -22.35
CA ASP A 33 17.87 -11.70 -23.31
C ASP A 33 16.48 -12.33 -23.21
N THR A 34 15.81 -12.48 -24.35
CA THR A 34 14.46 -13.03 -24.45
C THR A 34 14.45 -14.54 -24.65
N ASP A 35 15.58 -15.16 -24.98
CA ASP A 35 15.70 -16.61 -25.19
C ASP A 35 15.98 -17.35 -23.88
N ILE A 36 15.65 -16.72 -22.76
CA ILE A 36 15.78 -17.28 -21.42
C ILE A 36 14.62 -18.23 -21.13
N GLU A 37 14.92 -19.49 -20.83
CA GLU A 37 13.98 -20.41 -20.19
C GLU A 37 13.85 -20.08 -18.70
N TYR A 38 12.60 -20.04 -18.22
CA TYR A 38 12.22 -19.78 -16.83
C TYR A 38 11.45 -20.98 -16.28
N ASP A 39 11.72 -21.32 -15.02
CA ASP A 39 10.99 -22.39 -14.32
C ASP A 39 9.56 -21.94 -13.96
N VAL A 40 9.40 -20.66 -13.61
CA VAL A 40 8.13 -20.08 -13.17
C VAL A 40 7.95 -18.68 -13.76
N ILE A 41 6.76 -18.43 -14.30
CA ILE A 41 6.32 -17.08 -14.68
C ILE A 41 5.17 -16.66 -13.76
N VAL A 42 5.33 -15.54 -13.07
CA VAL A 42 4.29 -14.92 -12.23
C VAL A 42 3.76 -13.70 -12.95
N VAL A 43 2.44 -13.62 -13.13
CA VAL A 43 1.77 -12.48 -13.77
C VAL A 43 1.03 -11.66 -12.71
N GLY A 44 1.50 -10.44 -12.49
CA GLY A 44 1.01 -9.47 -11.53
C GLY A 44 1.90 -9.34 -10.29
N ALA A 45 2.37 -8.13 -9.99
CA ALA A 45 3.22 -7.78 -8.86
C ALA A 45 2.44 -7.15 -7.69
N GLY A 46 1.19 -7.58 -7.47
CA GLY A 46 0.49 -7.37 -6.19
C GLY A 46 0.98 -8.34 -5.11
N TYR A 47 0.53 -8.20 -3.86
CA TYR A 47 1.00 -9.04 -2.75
C TYR A 47 0.97 -10.55 -3.03
N SER A 48 -0.08 -11.07 -3.69
CA SER A 48 -0.13 -12.49 -4.06
C SER A 48 1.01 -12.91 -4.99
N GLY A 49 1.32 -12.11 -6.02
CA GLY A 49 2.39 -12.43 -6.96
C GLY A 49 3.77 -12.14 -6.40
N LEU A 50 3.92 -11.10 -5.57
CA LEU A 50 5.15 -10.82 -4.84
C LEU A 50 5.50 -11.97 -3.89
N THR A 51 4.53 -12.49 -3.13
CA THR A 51 4.75 -13.65 -2.25
C THR A 51 5.12 -14.89 -3.06
N ALA A 52 4.41 -15.18 -4.16
CA ALA A 52 4.72 -16.32 -5.02
C ALA A 52 6.13 -16.22 -5.60
N ALA A 53 6.47 -15.08 -6.22
CA ALA A 53 7.78 -14.85 -6.83
C ALA A 53 8.91 -14.92 -5.78
N ARG A 54 8.70 -14.38 -4.58
CA ARG A 54 9.65 -14.46 -3.46
C ARG A 54 9.85 -15.91 -3.02
N ASP A 55 8.77 -16.65 -2.77
CA ASP A 55 8.85 -18.03 -2.28
C ASP A 55 9.53 -18.94 -3.31
N THR A 56 9.19 -18.85 -4.60
CA THR A 56 9.78 -19.68 -5.66
C THR A 56 11.24 -19.31 -5.94
N SER A 57 11.59 -18.02 -5.92
CA SER A 57 12.99 -17.58 -6.12
C SER A 57 13.89 -17.99 -4.95
N VAL A 58 13.41 -17.86 -3.70
CA VAL A 58 14.14 -18.34 -2.52
C VAL A 58 14.31 -19.87 -2.54
N ALA A 59 13.38 -20.60 -3.13
CA ALA A 59 13.50 -22.04 -3.35
C ALA A 59 14.52 -22.42 -4.46
N GLY A 60 15.15 -21.44 -5.11
CA GLY A 60 16.19 -21.64 -6.12
C GLY A 60 15.67 -21.74 -7.56
N LEU A 61 14.37 -21.48 -7.80
CA LEU A 61 13.80 -21.47 -9.14
C LEU A 61 14.10 -20.16 -9.87
N LYS A 62 14.24 -20.23 -11.19
CA LYS A 62 14.40 -19.09 -12.07
C LYS A 62 13.04 -18.50 -12.41
N VAL A 63 12.75 -17.34 -11.83
CA VAL A 63 11.42 -16.72 -11.87
C VAL A 63 11.41 -15.49 -12.77
N LEU A 64 10.41 -15.40 -13.63
CA LEU A 64 10.04 -14.17 -14.35
C LEU A 64 8.78 -13.57 -13.71
N LEU A 65 8.84 -12.31 -13.29
CA LEU A 65 7.68 -11.55 -12.80
C LEU A 65 7.27 -10.50 -13.84
N LEU A 66 6.05 -10.60 -14.36
CA LEU A 66 5.47 -9.67 -15.32
C LEU A 66 4.42 -8.80 -14.63
N GLU A 67 4.50 -7.49 -14.77
CA GLU A 67 3.53 -6.53 -14.23
C GLU A 67 3.12 -5.54 -15.33
N ALA A 68 1.82 -5.22 -15.37
CA ALA A 68 1.26 -4.31 -16.36
C ALA A 68 1.52 -2.83 -16.01
N ARG A 69 1.65 -2.52 -14.72
CA ARG A 69 1.89 -1.18 -14.17
C ARG A 69 3.38 -0.88 -14.10
N ASP A 70 3.69 0.38 -13.82
CA ASP A 70 5.05 0.85 -13.55
C ASP A 70 5.49 0.66 -12.09
N ARG A 71 4.68 -0.03 -11.29
CA ARG A 71 4.87 -0.23 -9.85
C ARG A 71 4.39 -1.59 -9.36
N ILE A 72 4.93 -2.01 -8.23
CA ILE A 72 4.45 -3.16 -7.45
C ILE A 72 3.27 -2.77 -6.53
N GLY A 73 2.75 -3.75 -5.79
CA GLY A 73 1.67 -3.60 -4.79
C GLY A 73 0.27 -3.79 -5.35
N GLY A 74 0.06 -3.52 -6.64
CA GLY A 74 -1.22 -3.73 -7.32
C GLY A 74 -2.33 -2.88 -6.70
N ARG A 75 -3.28 -3.54 -6.00
CA ARG A 75 -4.44 -2.90 -5.35
C ARG A 75 -4.14 -2.29 -3.97
N SER A 76 -2.93 -2.44 -3.46
CA SER A 76 -2.47 -1.80 -2.24
C SER A 76 -1.12 -1.15 -2.50
N TRP A 77 -1.04 0.16 -2.27
CA TRP A 77 0.15 0.98 -2.45
C TRP A 77 -0.09 2.34 -1.81
N SER A 78 1.00 2.98 -1.40
CA SER A 78 0.97 4.29 -0.77
C SER A 78 1.77 5.33 -1.56
N SER A 79 1.42 6.59 -1.33
CA SER A 79 2.11 7.76 -1.87
C SER A 79 2.52 8.69 -0.73
N ASN A 80 3.82 8.88 -0.56
CA ASN A 80 4.35 9.82 0.42
C ASN A 80 4.29 11.24 -0.16
N ILE A 81 3.34 12.03 0.28
CA ILE A 81 3.15 13.43 -0.13
C ILE A 81 3.32 14.29 1.13
N GLU A 82 4.27 15.24 1.08
CA GLU A 82 4.57 16.14 2.20
C GLU A 82 4.87 15.43 3.53
N GLY A 83 5.49 14.25 3.45
CA GLY A 83 5.87 13.44 4.62
C GLY A 83 4.74 12.56 5.17
N TYR A 84 3.55 12.60 4.58
CA TYR A 84 2.43 11.74 4.97
C TYR A 84 2.22 10.60 3.96
N PRO A 85 2.14 9.33 4.41
CA PRO A 85 1.84 8.19 3.54
C PRO A 85 0.33 8.12 3.25
N TYR A 86 -0.09 8.58 2.08
CA TYR A 86 -1.46 8.42 1.62
C TYR A 86 -1.67 7.01 1.05
N GLU A 87 -2.57 6.26 1.66
CA GLU A 87 -2.91 4.92 1.21
C GLU A 87 -3.93 4.97 0.07
N MET A 88 -3.56 4.40 -1.08
CA MET A 88 -4.34 4.49 -2.32
C MET A 88 -5.24 3.27 -2.54
N GLY A 89 -5.26 2.33 -1.59
CA GLY A 89 -5.94 1.06 -1.73
C GLY A 89 -6.02 0.30 -0.40
N GLY A 90 -5.67 -0.99 -0.39
CA GLY A 90 -5.70 -1.78 0.84
C GLY A 90 -4.71 -1.27 1.89
N THR A 91 -5.18 -1.06 3.13
CA THR A 91 -4.42 -0.39 4.20
C THR A 91 -4.35 -1.22 5.48
N TRP A 92 -5.51 -1.56 6.04
CA TRP A 92 -5.55 -2.09 7.40
C TRP A 92 -5.14 -3.56 7.46
N VAL A 93 -4.31 -3.84 8.44
CA VAL A 93 -3.87 -5.19 8.81
C VAL A 93 -4.18 -5.45 10.28
N TYR A 94 -4.30 -6.72 10.64
CA TYR A 94 -4.59 -7.14 12.00
C TYR A 94 -3.79 -8.40 12.34
N TRP A 95 -3.37 -8.56 13.60
CA TRP A 95 -2.55 -9.70 14.01
C TRP A 95 -3.24 -11.05 13.87
N GLY A 96 -4.58 -11.07 13.89
CA GLY A 96 -5.37 -12.27 13.57
C GLY A 96 -5.36 -12.66 12.09
N GLN A 97 -4.85 -11.82 11.19
CA GLN A 97 -4.70 -12.14 9.76
C GLN A 97 -3.37 -12.87 9.54
N ALA A 98 -3.39 -14.19 9.70
CA ALA A 98 -2.19 -15.02 9.78
C ALA A 98 -1.15 -14.78 8.66
N THR A 99 -1.58 -14.69 7.40
CA THR A 99 -0.66 -14.60 6.26
C THR A 99 0.08 -13.27 6.20
N VAL A 100 -0.63 -12.14 6.32
CA VAL A 100 0.00 -10.82 6.31
C VAL A 100 0.81 -10.59 7.59
N TRP A 101 0.31 -11.05 8.75
CA TRP A 101 1.04 -10.90 10.01
C TRP A 101 2.34 -11.70 10.04
N ARG A 102 2.37 -12.89 9.41
CA ARG A 102 3.60 -13.66 9.21
C ARG A 102 4.65 -12.84 8.46
N GLU A 103 4.26 -12.16 7.38
CA GLU A 103 5.18 -11.36 6.58
C GLU A 103 5.64 -10.09 7.33
N ILE A 104 4.73 -9.41 8.03
CA ILE A 104 5.07 -8.26 8.88
C ILE A 104 6.14 -8.66 9.92
N ALA A 105 5.94 -9.78 10.62
CA ALA A 105 6.91 -10.29 11.59
C ALA A 105 8.23 -10.72 10.92
N ARG A 106 8.17 -11.41 9.78
CA ARG A 106 9.36 -11.85 9.03
C ARG A 106 10.25 -10.68 8.60
N TYR A 107 9.65 -9.55 8.23
CA TYR A 107 10.37 -8.34 7.81
C TYR A 107 10.66 -7.35 8.95
N GLY A 108 10.29 -7.67 10.19
CA GLY A 108 10.57 -6.82 11.35
C GLY A 108 9.74 -5.54 11.41
N MET A 109 8.59 -5.49 10.73
CA MET A 109 7.77 -4.27 10.57
C MET A 109 6.69 -4.12 11.66
N GLN A 110 6.75 -4.91 12.74
CA GLN A 110 5.72 -4.91 13.78
C GLN A 110 5.65 -3.57 14.51
N ASP A 111 6.79 -2.91 14.68
CA ASP A 111 6.93 -1.61 15.34
C ASP A 111 6.75 -0.42 14.37
N GLU A 112 6.54 -0.69 13.08
CA GLU A 112 6.29 0.33 12.05
C GLU A 112 4.80 0.58 11.79
N LEU A 113 3.92 -0.16 12.48
CA LEU A 113 2.48 -0.05 12.29
C LEU A 113 1.90 1.16 13.03
N GLU A 114 1.16 2.00 12.32
CA GLU A 114 0.30 3.01 12.94
C GLU A 114 -0.97 2.34 13.49
N ILE A 115 -1.18 2.46 14.80
CA ILE A 115 -2.35 1.90 15.46
C ILE A 115 -3.56 2.79 15.14
N SER A 116 -4.49 2.25 14.34
CA SER A 116 -5.73 2.95 13.93
C SER A 116 -6.60 3.47 15.09
N HIS A 117 -6.48 2.88 16.28
CA HIS A 117 -7.16 3.34 17.49
C HIS A 117 -6.15 3.58 18.61
N ASP A 118 -5.83 4.85 18.85
CA ASP A 118 -5.19 5.27 20.09
C ASP A 118 -6.26 5.54 21.16
N PHE A 119 -6.57 4.52 21.97
CA PHE A 119 -7.42 4.69 23.15
C PHE A 119 -6.70 5.42 24.31
N SER A 120 -5.39 5.68 24.19
CA SER A 120 -4.63 6.46 25.18
C SER A 120 -4.82 7.97 25.00
N ARG A 121 -5.31 8.41 23.84
CA ARG A 121 -5.72 9.80 23.54
C ARG A 121 -7.13 9.80 22.93
N GLY A 122 -8.12 9.68 23.80
CA GLY A 122 -9.53 9.66 23.40
C GLY A 122 -9.95 10.93 22.67
N ILE A 123 -10.30 10.82 21.39
CA ILE A 123 -11.38 11.64 20.85
C ILE A 123 -12.67 11.01 21.36
N ASN A 124 -13.02 11.30 22.61
CA ASN A 124 -14.34 10.98 23.18
C ASN A 124 -15.40 11.95 22.66
N ARG A 125 -15.30 12.40 21.39
CA ARG A 125 -16.23 13.35 20.80
C ARG A 125 -16.58 12.97 19.37
N PHE A 126 -17.86 12.94 19.03
CA PHE A 126 -18.33 12.85 17.66
C PHE A 126 -18.99 14.16 17.25
N LEU A 127 -19.01 14.45 15.95
CA LEU A 127 -19.70 15.62 15.42
C LEU A 127 -21.06 15.19 14.85
N LEU A 128 -22.14 15.73 15.39
CA LEU A 128 -23.49 15.55 14.85
C LEU A 128 -23.87 16.80 14.06
N ALA A 129 -24.03 16.66 12.74
CA ALA A 129 -24.54 17.73 11.88
C ALA A 129 -26.07 17.59 11.77
N GLY A 130 -26.81 18.52 12.40
CA GLY A 130 -28.26 18.60 12.35
C GLY A 130 -28.75 19.85 11.62
N ALA A 131 -30.07 20.00 11.51
CA ALA A 131 -30.70 21.17 10.90
C ALA A 131 -30.34 22.49 11.60
N GLU A 132 -29.96 22.43 12.88
CA GLU A 132 -29.55 23.58 13.70
C GLU A 132 -28.02 23.81 13.73
N GLY A 133 -27.26 23.06 12.92
CA GLY A 133 -25.81 23.17 12.81
C GLY A 133 -25.05 21.95 13.33
N THR A 134 -23.73 22.10 13.46
CA THR A 134 -22.82 21.03 13.88
C THR A 134 -22.56 21.11 15.38
N GLN A 135 -22.87 20.03 16.09
CA GLN A 135 -22.60 19.88 17.53
C GLN A 135 -21.47 18.88 17.75
N SER A 136 -20.58 19.16 18.70
CA SER A 136 -19.57 18.21 19.18
C SER A 136 -20.06 17.57 20.47
N LEU A 137 -20.41 16.28 20.42
CA LEU A 137 -20.98 15.52 21.51
C LEU A 137 -19.97 14.52 22.05
N THR A 138 -19.92 14.32 23.36
CA THR A 138 -19.14 13.24 23.96
C THR A 138 -19.89 11.90 23.91
N HIS A 139 -19.21 10.78 24.15
CA HIS A 139 -19.89 9.46 24.21
C HIS A 139 -20.98 9.39 25.29
N ASP A 140 -20.79 10.06 26.43
CA ASP A 140 -21.82 10.17 27.48
C ASP A 140 -23.03 11.05 27.09
N GLN A 141 -22.92 11.77 25.97
CA GLN A 141 -23.95 12.66 25.43
C GLN A 141 -24.67 12.06 24.20
N GLU A 142 -24.39 10.80 23.87
CA GLU A 142 -25.23 9.98 22.98
C GLU A 142 -26.62 9.76 23.59
#